data_AF-A0A1C0SQ44-F1
#
_entry.id   AF-A0A1C0SQ44-F1
#
_cell.length_a   1.000
_cell.length_b   1.000
_cell.length_c   1.000
_cell.angle_alpha   90.00
_cell.angle_beta   90.00
_cell.angle_gamma   90.00
#
_symmetry.space_group_name_H-M   'P 1'
#
loop_
_entity.id
_entity.type
_entity.pdbx_description
1 polymer ?
#
loop_
_entity_poly.entity_id
_entity_poly.type
_entity_poly.pdbx_seq_one_letter_code
_entity_poly.pdbx_strand_id
1 'polypeptide(L)' 'MITRISIALLLALVPATALASQCPTLMAAIDAALPTASLSDADMAKVKELRQQGEDQHKAGDHAASEATLGEAKKLLGI' A
#
# COMPACT_ATOMS: atom_id res chain seq x y z
N MET A 1 -5.12 -48.90 19.63
CA MET A 1 -4.18 -48.28 18.66
C MET A 1 -4.58 -46.82 18.49
N ILE A 2 -4.25 -46.00 19.49
CA ILE A 2 -4.68 -44.60 19.66
C ILE A 2 -3.77 -43.65 18.82
N THR A 3 -2.97 -44.20 17.91
CA THR A 3 -1.74 -43.59 17.40
C THR A 3 -1.83 -43.01 15.99
N ARG A 4 -3.03 -42.77 15.44
CA ARG A 4 -3.17 -42.29 14.05
C ARG A 4 -4.22 -41.20 13.83
N ILE A 5 -4.58 -40.44 14.87
CA ILE A 5 -5.40 -39.25 14.68
C ILE A 5 -4.45 -38.06 14.47
N SER A 6 -4.16 -37.84 13.19
CA SER A 6 -4.16 -36.51 12.58
C SER A 6 -3.10 -35.52 13.06
N ILE A 7 -1.83 -35.74 12.69
CA ILE A 7 -0.88 -34.64 12.47
C ILE A 7 -1.17 -34.09 11.07
N ALA A 8 -2.13 -33.17 10.94
CA ALA A 8 -2.40 -32.46 9.68
C ALA A 8 -3.07 -31.09 9.90
N LEU A 9 -2.58 -30.29 10.86
CA LEU A 9 -3.07 -28.92 11.06
C LEU A 9 -1.94 -27.91 11.26
N LEU A 10 -0.98 -27.88 10.33
CA LEU A 10 0.16 -26.94 10.40
C LEU A 10 0.34 -26.05 9.16
N LEU A 11 -0.62 -25.98 8.23
CA LEU A 11 -0.36 -25.40 6.91
C LEU A 11 -1.19 -24.16 6.49
N ALA A 12 -1.64 -23.31 7.41
CA ALA A 12 -2.26 -22.05 7.00
C ALA A 12 -2.09 -20.90 8.00
N LEU A 13 -0.86 -20.57 8.37
CA LEU A 13 -0.53 -19.22 8.86
C LEU A 13 0.13 -18.44 7.72
N VAL A 14 -0.64 -18.20 6.64
CA VAL A 14 -0.23 -17.22 5.63
C VAL A 14 -0.41 -15.84 6.27
N PRO A 15 0.57 -14.91 6.21
CA PRO A 15 0.46 -13.61 6.84
C PRO A 15 -0.55 -12.73 6.10
N ALA A 16 -1.84 -12.93 6.36
CA ALA A 16 -2.91 -12.02 5.95
C ALA A 16 -2.72 -10.61 6.56
N THR A 17 -1.86 -10.48 7.57
CA THR A 17 -1.51 -9.22 8.22
C THR A 17 -0.72 -8.27 7.33
N ALA A 18 0.04 -8.76 6.34
CA ALA A 18 0.86 -7.90 5.49
C ALA A 18 0.03 -7.04 4.52
N LEU A 19 -1.14 -7.53 4.09
CA LEU A 19 -2.02 -6.82 3.16
C LEU A 19 -2.81 -5.69 3.85
N ALA A 20 -3.13 -5.85 5.14
CA ALA A 20 -3.95 -4.87 5.87
C ALA A 20 -3.29 -3.49 5.99
N SER A 21 -1.97 -3.39 5.85
CA SER A 21 -1.22 -2.13 5.99
C SER A 21 -0.65 -1.58 4.67
N GLN A 22 -0.93 -2.19 3.51
CA GLN A 22 -0.28 -1.81 2.25
C GLN A 22 -0.56 -0.36 1.84
N CYS A 23 -1.82 0.08 1.79
CA CYS A 23 -2.19 1.45 1.44
C CYS A 23 -1.56 2.48 2.42
N PRO A 24 -1.70 2.35 3.76
CA PRO A 24 -0.99 3.21 4.72
C PRO A 24 0.52 3.26 4.52
N THR A 25 1.18 2.14 4.21
CA THR A 25 2.62 2.12 3.95
C THR A 25 3.00 2.90 2.68
N LEU A 26 2.24 2.76 1.60
CA LEU A 26 2.49 3.54 0.37
C LEU A 26 2.29 5.04 0.59
N MET A 27 1.21 5.40 1.29
CA MET A 27 0.91 6.77 1.70
C MET A 27 2.07 7.39 2.50
N ALA A 28 2.54 6.69 3.54
CA ALA A 28 3.65 7.15 4.36
C ALA A 28 4.97 7.29 3.57
N ALA A 29 5.24 6.38 2.62
CA ALA A 29 6.42 6.47 1.76
C ALA A 29 6.39 7.73 0.86
N ILE A 30 5.22 8.06 0.31
CA ILE A 30 5.01 9.30 -0.46
C ILE A 30 5.21 10.52 0.44
N ASP A 31 4.59 10.52 1.62
CA ASP A 31 4.67 11.64 2.57
C ASP A 31 6.11 11.90 3.03
N ALA A 32 6.91 10.86 3.20
CA ALA A 32 8.32 10.95 3.55
C ALA A 32 9.20 11.49 2.41
N ALA A 33 8.85 11.22 1.15
CA ALA A 33 9.64 11.65 -0.01
C ALA A 33 9.33 13.10 -0.45
N LEU A 34 8.10 13.57 -0.23
CA LEU A 34 7.64 14.90 -0.65
C LEU A 34 8.56 16.07 -0.23
N PRO A 35 9.09 16.14 1.01
CA PRO A 35 9.91 17.27 1.45
C PRO A 35 11.25 17.39 0.70
N THR A 36 11.75 16.29 0.16
CA THR A 36 13.06 16.23 -0.52
C THR A 36 12.95 15.97 -2.02
N ALA A 37 11.73 15.84 -2.53
CA ALA A 37 11.48 15.51 -3.93
C ALA A 37 11.90 16.67 -4.85
N SER A 38 12.73 16.35 -5.84
CA SER A 38 13.16 17.29 -6.87
C SER A 38 12.35 17.06 -8.14
N LEU A 39 11.13 17.58 -8.16
CA LEU A 39 10.18 17.44 -9.26
C LEU A 39 9.85 18.80 -9.90
N SER A 40 9.29 18.78 -11.11
CA SER A 40 8.64 19.97 -11.67
C SER A 40 7.43 20.37 -10.82
N ASP A 41 7.01 21.64 -10.86
CA ASP A 41 5.82 22.09 -10.13
C ASP A 41 4.57 21.29 -10.54
N ALA A 42 4.47 20.94 -11.82
CA ALA A 42 3.37 20.13 -12.36
C ALA A 42 3.37 18.70 -11.78
N ASP A 43 4.53 18.06 -11.74
CA ASP A 43 4.66 16.70 -11.19
C ASP A 43 4.45 16.70 -9.67
N MET A 44 4.95 17.72 -8.96
CA MET A 44 4.72 17.89 -7.52
C MET A 44 3.22 18.07 -7.22
N ALA A 45 2.50 18.86 -8.02
CA ALA A 45 1.06 18.99 -7.89
C ALA A 45 0.36 17.65 -8.16
N LYS A 46 0.79 16.91 -9.18
CA LYS A 46 0.21 15.61 -9.52
C LYS A 46 0.43 14.57 -8.43
N VAL A 47 1.62 14.50 -7.84
CA VAL A 47 1.92 13.59 -6.72
C VAL A 47 1.02 13.88 -5.53
N LYS A 48 0.80 15.15 -5.17
CA LYS A 48 -0.09 15.54 -4.06
C LYS A 48 -1.55 15.18 -4.34
N GLU A 49 -2.01 15.38 -5.57
CA GLU A 49 -3.36 14.97 -5.99
C GLU A 49 -3.53 13.45 -5.88
N LEU A 50 -2.60 12.68 -6.44
CA LEU A 50 -2.63 11.21 -6.37
C LEU A 50 -2.55 10.70 -4.92
N ARG A 51 -1.75 11.35 -4.06
CA ARG A 51 -1.65 11.02 -2.65
C ARG A 51 -2.98 11.23 -1.91
N GLN A 52 -3.67 12.32 -2.18
CA GLN A 52 -4.99 12.61 -1.62
C GLN A 52 -6.03 11.63 -2.15
N GLN A 53 -6.08 11.42 -3.47
CA GLN A 53 -7.03 10.51 -4.12
C GLN A 53 -6.87 9.07 -3.61
N GLY A 54 -5.63 8.59 -3.45
CA GLY A 54 -5.36 7.27 -2.87
C GLY A 54 -5.88 7.13 -1.44
N GLU A 55 -5.76 8.18 -0.62
CA GLU A 55 -6.32 8.19 0.73
C GLU A 55 -7.86 8.12 0.73
N ASP A 56 -8.50 8.85 -0.17
CA ASP A 56 -9.96 8.87 -0.28
C ASP A 56 -10.48 7.51 -0.76
N GLN A 57 -9.79 6.87 -1.72
CA GLN A 57 -10.09 5.49 -2.15
C GLN A 57 -9.90 4.49 -1.00
N HIS A 58 -8.83 4.62 -0.22
CA HIS A 58 -8.61 3.79 0.98
C HIS A 58 -9.75 3.95 2.00
N LYS A 59 -10.15 5.20 2.30
CA LYS A 59 -11.27 5.50 3.21
C LYS A 59 -12.60 4.97 2.69
N ALA A 60 -12.78 4.92 1.37
CA ALA A 60 -13.95 4.33 0.72
C ALA A 60 -13.92 2.79 0.67
N GLY A 61 -12.82 2.15 1.08
CA GLY A 61 -12.64 0.70 1.03
C GLY A 61 -12.18 0.15 -0.32
N ASP A 62 -11.92 1.00 -1.31
CA ASP A 62 -11.39 0.61 -2.61
C ASP A 62 -9.86 0.51 -2.56
N HIS A 63 -9.37 -0.55 -1.93
CA HIS A 63 -7.94 -0.76 -1.72
C HIS A 63 -7.17 -0.97 -3.03
N ALA A 64 -7.74 -1.66 -4.00
CA ALA A 64 -7.09 -1.89 -5.29
C ALA A 64 -6.89 -0.57 -6.06
N ALA A 65 -7.90 0.31 -6.08
CA ALA A 65 -7.76 1.63 -6.69
C ALA A 65 -6.76 2.52 -5.92
N SER A 66 -6.80 2.48 -4.59
CA SER A 66 -5.85 3.19 -3.72
C SER A 66 -4.41 2.79 -4.05
N GLU A 67 -4.09 1.50 -4.07
CA GLU A 67 -2.74 1.01 -4.37
C GLU A 67 -2.27 1.39 -5.78
N ALA A 68 -3.16 1.32 -6.78
CA ALA A 68 -2.84 1.74 -8.14
C ALA A 68 -2.50 3.25 -8.20
N THR A 69 -3.37 4.09 -7.62
CA THR A 69 -3.21 5.55 -7.59
C THR A 69 -1.95 5.97 -6.83
N LEU A 70 -1.72 5.39 -5.65
CA LEU A 70 -0.51 5.63 -4.86
C LEU A 70 0.74 5.10 -5.58
N GLY A 71 0.63 4.01 -6.32
CA GLY A 71 1.68 3.48 -7.17
C GLY A 71 2.10 4.44 -8.28
N GLU A 72 1.15 5.19 -8.88
CA GLU A 72 1.46 6.25 -9.85
C GLU A 72 2.20 7.42 -9.20
N ALA A 73 1.80 7.83 -8.00
CA ALA A 73 2.50 8.88 -7.24
C ALA A 73 3.95 8.48 -6.95
N LYS A 74 4.16 7.21 -6.54
CA LYS A 74 5.49 6.66 -6.30
C LYS A 74 6.37 6.64 -7.55
N LYS A 75 5.82 6.30 -8.71
CA LYS A 75 6.55 6.36 -9.99
C LYS A 75 7.03 7.77 -10.31
N LEU A 76 6.20 8.78 -10.11
CA LEU A 76 6.59 10.20 -10.31
C LEU A 76 7.68 10.61 -9.32
N LEU A 77 7.62 10.13 -8.08
CA LEU A 77 8.65 10.36 -7.05
C LEU A 77 9.92 9.53 -7.24
N GLY A 78 9.92 8.53 -8.13
CA GLY A 78 11.05 7.63 -8.35
C GLY A 78 11.31 6.65 -7.21
N ILE A 79 10.28 6.27 -6.44
CA ILE A 79 10.37 5.36 -5.28
C ILE A 79 9.51 4.10 -5.40
#